data_AF-A0A3B8X5W0-F1
#
_entry.id   AF-A0A3B8X5W0-F1
#
_cell.length_a   1.000
_cell.length_b   1.000
_cell.length_c   1.000
_cell.angle_alpha   90.00
_cell.angle_beta   90.00
_cell.angle_gamma   90.00
#
_symmetry.space_group_name_H-M   'P 1'
#
loop_
_entity.id
_entity.type
_entity.pdbx_description
1 polymer ?
#
loop_
_entity_poly.entity_id
_entity_poly.type
_entity_poly.pdbx_seq_one_letter_code
_entity_poly.pdbx_strand_id
1 'polypeptide(L)'
;RVRPAFIHVFPYSRRPGTRAAEWKDQVQDRIKTERVARLEELCERLHGEFVAANKGLRTTVLWESSVKNGLMGGYTSNYIRVERPYDKAKVNTLEEITL
;
A
#
# COMPACT_ATOMS: atom_id res chain seq x y z
N ARG A 1 -10.15 14.52 11.85
CA ARG A 1 -8.72 14.28 11.52
C ARG A 1 -8.64 13.02 10.66
N VAL A 2 -7.96 13.05 9.51
CA VAL A 2 -7.86 11.89 8.59
C VAL A 2 -6.77 10.92 9.07
N ARG A 3 -7.00 9.61 8.94
CA ARG A 3 -6.03 8.53 9.19
C ARG A 3 -6.09 7.53 8.04
N PRO A 4 -5.25 7.67 7.00
CA PRO A 4 -5.25 6.76 5.86
C PRO A 4 -4.63 5.40 6.23
N ALA A 5 -5.10 4.32 5.61
CA ALA A 5 -4.55 2.97 5.75
C ALA A 5 -3.22 2.77 5.01
N PHE A 6 -2.98 3.55 3.95
CA PHE A 6 -1.77 3.56 3.15
C PHE A 6 -1.63 4.92 2.46
N ILE A 7 -0.41 5.35 2.18
CA ILE A 7 -0.10 6.59 1.48
C ILE A 7 0.83 6.24 0.31
N HIS A 8 0.40 6.56 -0.92
CA HIS A 8 1.26 6.48 -2.08
C HIS A 8 1.81 7.88 -2.38
N VAL A 9 3.13 8.05 -2.31
CA VAL A 9 3.79 9.36 -2.44
C VAL A 9 4.54 9.42 -3.75
N PHE A 10 4.27 10.44 -4.56
CA PHE A 10 5.06 10.74 -5.75
C PHE A 10 5.65 12.16 -5.64
N PRO A 11 6.99 12.32 -5.67
CA PRO A 11 7.58 13.65 -5.73
C PRO A 11 7.23 14.30 -7.07
N TYR A 12 6.99 15.62 -7.04
CA TYR A 12 6.75 16.37 -8.28
C TYR A 12 7.96 16.28 -9.22
N SER A 13 7.67 15.86 -10.45
CA SER A 13 8.62 15.82 -11.57
C SER A 13 8.22 16.89 -12.58
N ARG A 14 9.15 17.80 -12.88
CA ARG A 14 8.91 18.89 -13.82
C ARG A 14 8.71 18.32 -15.23
N ARG A 15 7.58 18.63 -15.86
CA ARG A 15 7.28 18.21 -17.23
C ARG A 15 7.12 19.43 -18.15
N PRO A 16 7.89 19.54 -19.26
CA PRO A 16 7.73 20.63 -20.22
C PRO A 16 6.28 20.77 -20.69
N GLY A 17 5.83 22.01 -20.90
CA GLY A 17 4.46 22.31 -21.33
C GLY A 17 3.40 22.30 -20.23
N THR A 18 3.77 22.04 -18.97
CA THR A 18 2.84 22.16 -17.83
C THR A 18 2.96 23.52 -17.17
N ARG A 19 1.84 24.08 -16.69
CA ARG A 19 1.83 25.36 -15.96
C ARG A 19 2.73 25.33 -14.70
N ALA A 20 2.77 24.19 -14.01
CA ALA A 20 3.63 24.00 -12.84
C ALA A 20 5.13 24.00 -13.20
N ALA A 21 5.49 23.69 -14.46
CA ALA A 21 6.86 23.82 -14.91
C ALA A 21 7.30 25.29 -15.04
N GLU A 22 6.39 26.23 -15.23
CA GLU A 22 6.70 27.66 -15.39
C GLU A 22 6.87 28.40 -14.05
N TRP A 23 6.49 27.79 -12.93
CA TRP A 23 6.62 28.42 -11.61
C TRP A 23 8.09 28.67 -11.26
N LYS A 24 8.39 29.85 -10.73
CA LYS A 24 9.76 30.29 -10.39
C LYS A 24 10.30 29.60 -9.13
N ASP A 25 9.43 29.36 -8.15
CA ASP A 25 9.81 28.85 -6.82
C ASP A 25 9.81 27.31 -6.78
N GLN A 26 10.55 26.69 -7.70
CA GLN A 26 10.69 25.23 -7.72
C GLN A 26 11.42 24.73 -6.47
N VAL A 27 10.84 23.71 -5.83
CA VAL A 27 11.48 23.06 -4.67
C VAL A 27 12.63 22.20 -5.17
N GLN A 28 13.82 22.38 -4.56
CA GLN A 28 15.01 21.59 -4.85
C GLN A 28 14.76 20.09 -4.67
N ASP A 29 15.36 19.26 -5.53
CA ASP A 29 15.18 17.81 -5.51
C ASP A 29 15.53 17.18 -4.16
N ARG A 30 16.62 17.63 -3.51
CA ARG A 30 16.99 17.18 -2.17
C ARG A 30 15.87 17.35 -1.14
N ILE A 31 15.18 18.49 -1.17
CA ILE A 31 14.07 18.79 -0.25
C ILE A 31 12.84 17.93 -0.58
N LYS A 32 12.57 17.66 -1.87
CA LYS A 32 11.50 16.74 -2.26
C LYS A 32 11.79 15.33 -1.76
N THR A 33 13.02 14.84 -1.92
CA THR A 33 13.45 13.52 -1.42
C THR A 33 13.30 13.41 0.09
N GLU A 34 13.72 14.43 0.85
CA GLU A 34 13.57 14.47 2.31
C GLU A 34 12.09 14.41 2.73
N ARG A 35 11.20 15.12 2.02
CA ARG A 35 9.76 15.09 2.28
C ARG A 35 9.13 13.74 1.96
N VAL A 36 9.55 13.10 0.87
CA VAL A 36 9.09 11.74 0.52
C VAL A 36 9.46 10.78 1.65
N ALA A 37 10.73 10.76 2.10
CA ALA A 37 11.16 9.88 3.18
C ALA A 37 10.34 10.07 4.48
N ARG A 38 10.04 11.31 4.86
CA ARG A 38 9.16 11.59 6.02
C ARG A 38 7.74 11.08 5.84
N LEU A 39 7.20 11.16 4.62
CA LEU A 39 5.85 10.66 4.32
C LEU A 39 5.82 9.13 4.22
N GLU A 40 6.89 8.49 3.75
CA GLU A 40 7.05 7.04 3.76
C GLU A 40 7.12 6.50 5.20
N GLU A 41 7.90 7.11 6.08
CA GLU A 41 7.95 6.76 7.51
C GLU A 41 6.57 6.92 8.17
N LEU A 42 5.87 8.02 7.85
CA LEU A 42 4.49 8.22 8.31
C LEU A 42 3.54 7.14 7.77
N CYS A 43 3.69 6.76 6.51
CA CYS A 43 2.90 5.71 5.86
C CYS A 43 3.11 4.36 6.55
N GLU A 44 4.36 3.96 6.77
CA GLU A 44 4.70 2.69 7.44
C GLU A 44 4.07 2.61 8.83
N ARG A 45 4.19 3.69 9.61
CA ARG A 45 3.58 3.75 10.95
C ARG A 45 2.06 3.63 10.91
N LEU A 46 1.40 4.44 10.06
CA LEU A 46 -0.06 4.42 9.96
C LEU A 46 -0.60 3.10 9.40
N HIS A 47 0.11 2.50 8.43
CA HIS A 47 -0.23 1.19 7.89
C HIS A 47 -0.08 0.10 8.94
N GLY A 48 0.99 0.14 9.75
CA GLY A 48 1.17 -0.76 10.89
C GLY A 48 0.04 -0.65 11.92
N GLU A 49 -0.36 0.58 12.28
CA GLU A 49 -1.51 0.84 13.15
C GLU A 49 -2.81 0.29 12.55
N PHE A 50 -3.03 0.49 11.24
CA PHE A 50 -4.20 -0.03 10.53
C PHE A 50 -4.24 -1.56 10.54
N VAL A 51 -3.14 -2.24 10.20
CA VAL A 51 -3.08 -3.71 10.22
C VAL A 51 -3.27 -4.24 11.65
N ALA A 52 -2.62 -3.62 12.64
CA ALA A 52 -2.74 -4.04 14.04
C ALA A 52 -4.19 -3.94 14.56
N ALA A 53 -4.92 -2.89 14.19
CA ALA A 53 -6.32 -2.71 14.57
C ALA A 53 -7.27 -3.74 13.95
N ASN A 54 -6.85 -4.44 12.88
CA ASN A 54 -7.66 -5.47 12.21
C ASN A 54 -7.29 -6.89 12.63
N LYS A 55 -6.20 -7.10 13.39
CA LYS A 55 -5.81 -8.44 13.88
C LYS A 55 -6.89 -9.03 14.78
N GLY A 56 -7.15 -10.32 14.62
CA GLY A 56 -8.17 -11.05 15.37
C GLY A 56 -9.60 -10.84 14.87
N LEU A 57 -9.82 -9.98 13.87
CA LEU A 57 -11.14 -9.78 13.28
C LEU A 57 -11.40 -10.81 12.17
N ARG A 58 -12.66 -11.22 12.02
CA ARG A 58 -13.09 -12.03 10.88
C ARG A 58 -13.18 -11.15 9.64
N THR A 59 -12.61 -11.62 8.54
CA THR A 59 -12.65 -10.95 7.24
C THR A 59 -12.64 -11.98 6.12
N THR A 60 -13.08 -11.57 4.94
CA THR A 60 -12.94 -12.35 3.71
C THR A 60 -11.66 -11.97 2.98
N VAL A 61 -10.98 -12.95 2.41
CA VAL A 61 -9.81 -12.81 1.53
C VAL A 61 -10.15 -13.31 0.13
N LEU A 62 -9.79 -12.54 -0.89
CA LEU A 62 -9.70 -13.01 -2.26
C LEU A 62 -8.27 -13.48 -2.55
N TRP A 63 -8.14 -14.75 -2.95
CA TRP A 63 -6.84 -15.36 -3.24
C TRP A 63 -6.45 -15.23 -4.72
N GLU A 64 -5.19 -14.86 -4.96
CA GLU A 64 -4.64 -14.63 -6.29
C GLU A 64 -3.85 -15.85 -6.80
N SER A 65 -3.65 -15.93 -8.12
CA SER A 65 -2.91 -17.03 -8.76
C SER A 65 -1.40 -16.92 -8.67
N SER A 66 -0.86 -15.74 -8.30
CA SER A 66 0.58 -15.51 -8.26
C SER A 66 1.24 -16.33 -7.15
N VAL A 67 2.33 -17.03 -7.48
CA VAL A 67 3.12 -17.83 -6.53
C VAL A 67 4.51 -17.22 -6.37
N LYS A 68 4.91 -16.97 -5.13
CA LYS A 68 6.27 -16.54 -4.77
C LYS A 68 6.76 -17.40 -3.62
N ASN A 69 7.88 -18.10 -3.82
CA ASN A 69 8.48 -18.98 -2.80
C ASN A 69 7.49 -20.04 -2.24
N GLY A 70 6.64 -20.60 -3.09
CA GLY A 70 5.61 -21.59 -2.69
C GLY A 70 4.39 -21.00 -1.97
N LEU A 71 4.35 -19.68 -1.77
CA LEU A 71 3.21 -18.98 -1.18
C LEU A 71 2.37 -18.30 -2.25
N MET A 72 1.06 -18.29 -2.05
CA MET A 72 0.12 -17.45 -2.79
C MET A 72 -0.28 -16.24 -1.96
N GLY A 73 -0.50 -15.12 -2.64
CA GLY A 73 -1.01 -13.90 -2.02
C GLY A 73 -2.53 -13.80 -2.10
N GLY A 74 -3.10 -13.01 -1.21
CA GLY A 74 -4.48 -12.58 -1.28
C GLY A 74 -4.67 -11.22 -0.60
N TYR A 75 -5.81 -10.60 -0.86
CA TYR A 75 -6.21 -9.35 -0.23
C TYR A 75 -7.51 -9.53 0.52
N THR A 76 -7.54 -9.03 1.75
CA THR A 76 -8.78 -8.87 2.51
C THR A 76 -9.68 -7.81 1.88
N SER A 77 -10.95 -7.78 2.28
CA SER A 77 -11.94 -6.78 1.83
C SER A 77 -11.50 -5.31 2.03
N ASN A 78 -10.63 -5.05 3.01
CA ASN A 78 -10.04 -3.73 3.27
C ASN A 78 -8.56 -3.63 2.82
N TYR A 79 -8.15 -4.44 1.83
CA TYR A 79 -6.86 -4.38 1.15
C TYR A 79 -5.62 -4.69 2.01
N ILE A 80 -5.77 -5.40 3.13
CA ILE A 80 -4.63 -5.98 3.83
C ILE A 80 -4.16 -7.23 3.07
N ARG A 81 -2.88 -7.25 2.70
CA ARG A 81 -2.24 -8.38 2.01
C ARG A 81 -1.94 -9.50 3.00
N VAL A 82 -2.30 -10.73 2.62
CA VAL A 82 -2.01 -11.96 3.38
C VAL A 82 -1.37 -13.00 2.47
N GLU A 83 -0.67 -13.95 3.05
CA GLU A 83 0.01 -15.03 2.32
C GLU A 83 -0.27 -16.37 2.97
N ARG A 84 -0.35 -17.43 2.14
CA ARG A 84 -0.49 -18.83 2.59
C ARG A 84 0.22 -19.77 1.61
N PRO A 85 0.48 -21.04 1.97
CA PRO A 85 0.91 -22.04 1.00
C PRO A 85 -0.05 -22.12 -0.19
N TYR A 86 0.51 -22.16 -1.40
CA TYR A 86 -0.28 -22.18 -2.63
C TYR A 86 -1.25 -23.37 -2.67
N ASP A 87 -2.50 -23.07 -2.97
CA ASP A 87 -3.56 -24.05 -3.18
C ASP A 87 -4.33 -23.67 -4.45
N LYS A 88 -4.19 -24.48 -5.50
CA LYS A 88 -4.84 -24.25 -6.79
C LYS A 88 -6.36 -24.17 -6.67
N ALA A 89 -6.97 -24.87 -5.71
CA ALA A 89 -8.42 -24.87 -5.51
C ALA A 89 -8.94 -23.54 -4.92
N LYS A 90 -8.05 -22.71 -4.37
CA LYS A 90 -8.39 -21.43 -3.73
C LYS A 90 -8.24 -20.23 -4.65
N VAL A 91 -7.54 -20.37 -5.78
CA VAL A 91 -7.33 -19.29 -6.74
C VAL A 91 -8.68 -18.74 -7.23
N ASN A 92 -8.86 -17.42 -7.18
CA ASN A 92 -10.09 -16.74 -7.55
C ASN A 92 -11.32 -17.18 -6.71
N THR A 93 -11.08 -17.58 -5.45
CA THR A 93 -12.14 -17.87 -4.48
C THR A 93 -12.04 -16.93 -3.29
N LEU A 94 -13.18 -16.73 -2.63
CA LEU A 94 -13.28 -16.03 -1.36
C LEU A 94 -13.19 -17.02 -0.20
N GLU A 95 -12.40 -16.69 0.82
CA GLU A 95 -12.28 -17.47 2.05
C GLU A 95 -12.42 -16.57 3.27
N GLU A 96 -13.26 -16.95 4.22
CA GLU A 96 -13.32 -16.29 5.52
C GLU A 96 -12.15 -16.74 6.39
N ILE A 97 -11.41 -15.78 6.93
CA ILE A 97 -10.30 -16.01 7.85
C ILE A 97 -10.45 -15.12 9.08
N THR A 98 -9.65 -15.40 10.10
CA THR A 98 -9.33 -14.43 11.15
C THR A 98 -7.95 -13.86 10.83
N LEU A 99 -7.84 -12.54 10.72
CA LEU A 99 -6.60 -11.85 10.35
C LEU A 99 -5.54 -11.89 11.45
#